data_AF-A0A7V9F417-F1
#
_entry.id   AF-A0A7V9F417-F1
#
_cell.length_a   1.000
_cell.length_b   1.000
_cell.length_c   1.000
_cell.angle_alpha   90.00
_cell.angle_beta   90.00
_cell.angle_gamma   90.00
#
_symmetry.space_group_name_H-M   'P 1'
#
loop_
_entity.id
_entity.type
_entity.pdbx_description
1 polymer ?
#
loop_
_entity_poly.entity_id
_entity_poly.type
_entity_poly.pdbx_seq_one_letter_code
_entity_poly.pdbx_strand_id
1 'polypeptide(L)'
;MQLVKRATSPRGELTLSRRDDGSLTLRVNGVFVMDTAETSTERLLARRTIDALASRRRADKSTGYRVLIGGLGLGFTSHELLLDSRVDCIVVAEIEPDLVQWHRQGLIDI
;
A
#
# COMPACT_ATOMS: atom_id res chain seq x y z
N MET A 1 13.18 -14.91 11.72
CA MET A 1 12.45 -14.62 10.45
C MET A 1 11.72 -15.87 9.94
N GLN A 2 10.39 -15.85 9.96
CA GLN A 2 9.48 -16.94 9.58
C GLN A 2 8.81 -16.65 8.23
N LEU A 3 8.75 -17.60 7.29
CA LEU A 3 7.97 -17.44 6.06
C LEU A 3 6.47 -17.48 6.37
N VAL A 4 5.71 -16.47 5.92
CA VAL A 4 4.25 -16.39 6.06
C VAL A 4 3.58 -16.89 4.78
N LYS A 5 4.02 -16.40 3.62
CA LYS A 5 3.46 -16.77 2.33
C LYS A 5 4.49 -16.63 1.22
N ARG A 6 4.33 -17.44 0.18
CA ARG A 6 5.13 -17.39 -1.05
C ARG A 6 4.21 -17.56 -2.24
N ALA A 7 4.51 -16.85 -3.32
CA ALA A 7 3.89 -17.03 -4.62
C ALA A 7 4.94 -16.90 -5.73
N THR A 8 4.63 -17.43 -6.90
CA THR A 8 5.45 -17.31 -8.10
C THR A 8 4.57 -16.87 -9.25
N SER A 9 4.95 -15.79 -9.91
CA SER A 9 4.32 -15.28 -11.12
C SER A 9 5.33 -15.28 -12.27
N PRO A 10 4.91 -14.98 -13.52
CA PRO A 10 5.84 -14.80 -14.63
C PRO A 10 6.90 -13.70 -14.40
N ARG A 11 6.69 -12.82 -13.42
CA ARG A 11 7.64 -11.75 -13.04
C ARG A 11 8.57 -12.17 -11.90
N GLY A 12 8.37 -13.36 -11.36
CA GLY A 12 9.25 -14.01 -10.40
C GLY A 12 8.59 -14.32 -9.06
N GLU A 13 9.41 -14.46 -8.02
CA GLU A 13 8.97 -14.89 -6.69
C GLU A 13 8.57 -13.70 -5.82
N LEU A 14 7.45 -13.86 -5.11
CA LEU A 14 7.03 -13.00 -4.01
C LEU A 14 7.13 -13.78 -2.71
N THR A 15 7.73 -13.17 -1.68
CA THR A 15 7.72 -13.74 -0.33
C THR A 15 7.29 -12.70 0.69
N LEU A 16 6.37 -13.09 1.56
CA LEU A 16 6.01 -12.39 2.78
C LEU A 16 6.58 -13.18 3.95
N SER A 17 7.43 -12.56 4.75
CA SER A 17 8.00 -13.16 5.97
C SER A 17 7.73 -12.29 7.19
N ARG A 18 7.76 -12.88 8.38
CA ARG A 18 7.62 -12.21 9.67
C ARG A 18 8.96 -12.21 10.40
N ARG A 19 9.38 -11.05 10.90
CA ARG A 19 10.57 -10.87 11.74
C ARG A 19 10.23 -11.18 13.19
N ASP A 20 11.26 -11.27 14.03
CA ASP A 20 11.10 -11.69 15.43
C ASP A 20 10.39 -10.61 16.27
N ASP A 21 10.44 -9.34 15.82
CA ASP A 21 9.66 -8.21 16.34
C ASP A 21 8.19 -8.18 15.84
N GLY A 22 7.78 -9.17 15.07
CA GLY A 22 6.43 -9.29 14.51
C GLY A 22 6.20 -8.55 13.19
N SER A 23 7.13 -7.67 12.77
CA SER A 23 7.00 -6.92 11.52
C SER A 23 7.03 -7.85 10.29
N LEU A 24 6.28 -7.49 9.25
CA LEU A 24 6.26 -8.22 8.00
C LEU A 24 7.25 -7.64 7.01
N THR A 25 7.92 -8.47 6.23
CA THR A 25 8.84 -8.09 5.16
C THR A 25 8.35 -8.66 3.85
N LEU A 26 8.24 -7.80 2.84
CA LEU A 26 7.96 -8.17 1.46
C LEU A 26 9.26 -8.20 0.66
N ARG A 27 9.49 -9.32 -0.05
CA ARG A 27 10.56 -9.44 -1.04
C ARG A 27 10.03 -9.87 -2.39
N VAL A 28 10.69 -9.35 -3.43
CA VAL A 28 10.46 -9.71 -4.83
C VAL A 28 11.77 -10.24 -5.38
N ASN A 29 11.78 -11.47 -5.88
CA ASN A 29 13.00 -12.13 -6.38
C ASN A 29 14.16 -12.11 -5.37
N GLY A 30 13.84 -12.31 -4.09
CA GLY A 30 14.80 -12.26 -2.98
C GLY A 30 15.26 -10.86 -2.56
N VAL A 31 14.92 -9.82 -3.33
CA VAL A 31 15.28 -8.42 -3.02
C VAL A 31 14.29 -7.83 -2.03
N PHE A 32 14.81 -7.18 -0.98
CA PHE A 32 13.98 -6.43 -0.03
C PHE A 32 13.29 -5.27 -0.74
N VAL A 33 11.96 -5.21 -0.63
CA VAL A 33 11.16 -4.12 -1.19
C VAL A 33 10.69 -3.18 -0.09
N MET A 34 10.04 -3.72 0.93
CA MET A 34 9.53 -2.94 2.06
C MET A 34 9.22 -3.83 3.26
N ASP A 35 8.97 -3.21 4.42
CA ASP A 35 8.45 -3.88 5.61
C ASP A 35 7.37 -3.04 6.31
N THR A 36 6.78 -3.59 7.38
CA THR A 36 5.82 -2.87 8.23
C THR A 36 6.49 -2.12 9.38
N ALA A 37 7.82 -2.18 9.52
CA ALA A 37 8.53 -1.52 10.61
C ALA A 37 8.79 -0.05 10.28
N GLU A 38 9.10 0.27 9.02
CA GLU A 38 9.29 1.64 8.54
C GLU A 38 8.29 1.97 7.41
N THR A 39 7.29 2.79 7.74
CA THR A 39 6.16 3.11 6.84
C THR A 39 5.92 4.62 6.72
N SER A 40 6.83 5.42 7.25
CA SER A 40 6.65 6.87 7.34
C SER A 40 6.58 7.51 5.95
N THR A 41 7.29 6.96 4.97
CA THR A 41 7.34 7.51 3.61
C THR A 41 6.03 7.34 2.85
N GLU A 42 5.39 6.19 2.98
CA GLU A 42 4.12 5.83 2.36
C GLU A 42 2.99 6.72 2.89
N ARG A 43 2.99 6.93 4.21
CA ARG A 43 2.04 7.81 4.88
C ARG A 43 2.29 9.28 4.54
N LEU A 44 3.55 9.70 4.48
CA LEU A 44 3.89 11.06 4.10
C LEU A 44 3.50 11.35 2.63
N LEU A 45 3.73 10.41 1.73
CA LEU A 45 3.33 10.52 0.32
C LEU A 45 1.82 10.72 0.18
N ALA A 46 1.02 9.93 0.90
CA ALA A 46 -0.44 10.06 0.93
C ALA A 46 -0.87 11.47 1.38
N ARG A 47 -0.41 11.92 2.55
CA ARG A 47 -0.76 13.24 3.10
C ARG A 47 -0.33 14.38 2.18
N ARG A 48 0.90 14.35 1.67
CA ARG A 48 1.43 15.38 0.77
C ARG A 48 0.65 15.47 -0.54
N THR A 49 0.18 14.34 -1.06
CA THR A 49 -0.66 14.30 -2.25
C THR A 49 -1.96 15.07 -2.02
N ILE A 50 -2.66 14.79 -0.91
CA ILE A 50 -3.92 15.46 -0.62
C ILE A 50 -3.73 16.95 -0.31
N ASP A 51 -2.69 17.32 0.44
CA ASP A 51 -2.40 18.73 0.74
C ASP A 51 -2.08 19.53 -0.54
N ALA A 52 -1.33 18.93 -1.46
CA ALA A 52 -1.05 19.53 -2.76
C ALA A 52 -2.34 19.73 -3.59
N LEU A 53 -3.26 18.77 -3.57
CA LEU A 53 -4.57 18.90 -4.24
C LEU A 53 -5.46 19.96 -3.57
N ALA A 54 -5.45 20.04 -2.24
CA ALA A 54 -6.23 21.02 -1.47
C ALA A 54 -5.78 22.45 -1.75
N SER A 55 -4.47 22.69 -1.87
CA SER A 55 -3.93 24.03 -2.18
C SER A 55 -4.24 24.52 -3.59
N ARG A 56 -4.47 23.61 -4.54
CA ARG A 56 -4.74 23.93 -5.96
C ARG A 56 -6.22 24.15 -6.26
N ARG A 57 -7.13 23.65 -5.42
CA ARG A 57 -8.56 23.68 -5.72
C ARG A 57 -9.18 25.03 -5.30
N ARG A 58 -9.52 25.87 -6.29
CA ARG A 58 -10.20 27.17 -6.08
C ARG A 58 -11.73 27.09 -6.09
N ALA A 59 -12.34 26.03 -6.62
CA ALA A 59 -13.79 25.96 -6.81
C ALA A 59 -14.33 24.53 -6.64
N ASP A 60 -15.54 24.51 -6.06
CA ASP A 60 -16.41 23.39 -5.73
C ASP A 60 -15.85 22.30 -4.80
N LYS A 61 -16.18 22.45 -3.51
CA LYS A 61 -15.90 21.48 -2.43
C LYS A 61 -16.92 20.31 -2.39
N SER A 62 -17.89 20.26 -3.31
CA SER A 62 -18.98 19.27 -3.24
C SER A 62 -18.57 17.84 -3.64
N THR A 63 -17.44 17.67 -4.33
CA THR A 63 -16.97 16.35 -4.79
C THR A 63 -15.60 16.00 -4.20
N GLY A 64 -15.50 14.84 -3.55
CA GLY A 64 -14.22 14.34 -3.00
C GLY A 64 -13.21 13.95 -4.09
N TYR A 65 -11.97 13.71 -3.68
CA TYR A 65 -10.87 13.29 -4.55
C TYR A 65 -11.00 11.82 -4.93
N ARG A 66 -10.80 11.53 -6.20
CA ARG A 66 -10.65 10.17 -6.72
C ARG A 66 -9.19 9.94 -7.05
N VAL A 67 -8.58 8.92 -6.43
CA VAL A 67 -7.14 8.68 -6.48
C VAL A 67 -6.83 7.35 -7.16
N LEU A 68 -5.87 7.36 -8.09
CA LEU A 68 -5.27 6.15 -8.66
C LEU A 68 -3.91 5.92 -8.01
N ILE A 69 -3.67 4.71 -7.51
CA ILE A 69 -2.39 4.28 -6.95
C ILE A 69 -1.83 3.17 -7.85
N GLY A 70 -0.60 3.35 -8.31
CA GLY A 70 0.15 2.30 -9.00
C GLY A 70 0.91 1.44 -7.98
N GLY A 71 0.53 0.17 -7.86
CA GLY A 71 1.05 -0.76 -6.85
C GLY A 71 0.28 -0.69 -5.53
N LEU A 72 0.08 -1.86 -4.91
CA LEU A 72 -0.53 -2.03 -3.59
C LEU A 72 0.53 -2.07 -2.49
N GLY A 73 1.65 -2.78 -2.74
CA GLY A 73 2.66 -3.04 -1.73
C GLY A 73 2.05 -3.65 -0.46
N LEU A 74 2.47 -3.17 0.71
CA LEU A 74 1.83 -3.53 1.98
C LEU A 74 0.62 -2.65 2.33
N GLY A 75 0.17 -1.75 1.45
CA GLY A 75 -1.10 -1.02 1.57
C GLY A 75 -1.07 0.27 2.41
N PHE A 76 0.07 0.68 2.95
CA PHE A 76 0.14 1.87 3.83
C PHE A 76 -0.27 3.18 3.15
N THR A 77 0.08 3.38 1.87
CA THR A 77 -0.35 4.58 1.13
C THR A 77 -1.87 4.60 0.92
N SER A 78 -2.48 3.49 0.51
CA SER A 78 -3.93 3.42 0.34
C SER A 78 -4.67 3.55 1.67
N HIS A 79 -4.18 2.90 2.73
CA HIS A 79 -4.78 3.01 4.05
C HIS A 79 -4.75 4.46 4.55
N GLU A 80 -3.59 5.15 4.49
CA GLU A 80 -3.48 6.54 4.93
C GLU A 80 -4.40 7.47 4.12
N LEU A 81 -4.55 7.25 2.80
CA LEU A 81 -5.48 8.01 1.97
C LEU A 81 -6.95 7.78 2.38
N LEU A 82 -7.34 6.56 2.75
CA LEU A 82 -8.70 6.25 3.19
C LEU A 82 -9.07 6.89 4.54
N LEU A 83 -8.09 7.30 5.33
CA LEU A 83 -8.33 8.04 6.58
C LEU A 83 -8.71 9.51 6.33
N ASP A 84 -8.46 10.04 5.13
CA ASP A 84 -8.76 11.43 4.79
C ASP A 84 -10.16 11.56 4.19
N SER A 85 -11.06 12.27 4.89
CA SER A 85 -12.45 12.45 4.46
C SER A 85 -12.61 13.20 3.14
N ARG A 86 -11.55 13.82 2.62
CA ARG A 86 -11.55 14.45 1.30
C ARG A 86 -11.42 13.42 0.18
N VAL A 87 -11.02 12.18 0.46
CA VAL A 87 -10.89 11.10 -0.53
C VAL A 87 -12.22 10.33 -0.62
N ASP A 88 -12.80 10.32 -1.82
CA ASP A 88 -14.06 9.64 -2.12
C ASP A 88 -13.84 8.21 -2.62
N CYS A 89 -12.79 8.00 -3.42
CA CYS A 89 -12.52 6.72 -4.05
C CYS A 89 -11.03 6.51 -4.28
N ILE A 90 -10.57 5.28 -4.05
CA ILE A 90 -9.22 4.83 -4.40
C ILE A 90 -9.34 3.66 -5.38
N VAL A 91 -8.61 3.75 -6.49
CA VAL A 91 -8.36 2.65 -7.41
C VAL A 91 -6.90 2.25 -7.26
N VAL A 92 -6.63 0.97 -7.02
CA VAL A 92 -5.28 0.42 -6.95
C VAL A 92 -5.03 -0.46 -8.17
N ALA A 93 -4.00 -0.13 -8.94
CA ALA A 93 -3.51 -0.94 -10.04
C ALA A 93 -2.31 -1.77 -9.57
N GLU A 94 -2.59 -2.99 -9.08
CA GLU A 94 -1.57 -3.95 -8.66
C GLU A 94 -1.33 -4.98 -9.75
N ILE A 95 -0.06 -5.25 -10.06
CA ILE A 95 0.36 -6.18 -11.10
C ILE A 95 0.42 -7.63 -10.59
N GLU A 96 0.67 -7.82 -9.30
CA GLU A 96 0.77 -9.11 -8.62
C GLU A 96 -0.57 -9.51 -7.96
N PRO A 97 -1.36 -10.41 -8.57
CA PRO A 97 -2.65 -10.80 -8.04
C PRO A 97 -2.54 -11.47 -6.66
N ASP A 98 -1.45 -12.20 -6.38
CA ASP A 98 -1.21 -12.84 -5.09
C ASP A 98 -1.13 -11.83 -3.95
N LEU A 99 -0.51 -10.66 -4.18
CA LEU A 99 -0.41 -9.62 -3.16
C LEU A 99 -1.80 -9.08 -2.78
N VAL A 100 -2.69 -8.92 -3.78
CA VAL A 100 -4.10 -8.57 -3.55
C VAL A 100 -4.81 -9.65 -2.74
N GLN A 101 -4.56 -10.93 -3.03
CA GLN A 101 -5.17 -12.03 -2.28
C GLN A 101 -4.66 -12.08 -0.83
N TRP A 102 -3.39 -11.79 -0.58
CA TRP A 102 -2.83 -11.78 0.78
C TRP A 102 -3.46 -10.70 1.65
N HIS A 103 -3.73 -9.51 1.08
CA HIS A 103 -4.53 -8.46 1.72
C HIS A 103 -5.95 -8.93 2.03
N ARG A 104 -6.64 -9.54 1.06
CA ARG A 104 -8.00 -10.09 1.25
C ARG A 104 -8.07 -11.19 2.31
N GLN A 105 -6.99 -11.92 2.51
CA GLN A 105 -6.86 -12.97 3.52
C GLN A 105 -6.50 -12.44 4.91
N GLY A 106 -6.25 -11.13 5.06
CA GLY A 106 -5.83 -10.53 6.33
C GLY A 106 -4.41 -10.95 6.76
N LEU A 107 -3.55 -11.33 5.81
CA LEU A 107 -2.15 -11.67 6.13
C LEU A 107 -1.30 -10.45 6.46
N ILE A 108 -1.76 -9.28 6.03
CA ILE A 108 -1.17 -7.97 6.27
C ILE A 108 -2.18 -7.19 7.11
N ASP A 109 -1.80 -6.88 8.34
CA ASP A 109 -2.66 -6.22 9.33
C ASP A 109 -2.19 -4.77 9.47
N ILE A 110 -2.94 -3.83 8.86
CA ILE A 110 -2.62 -2.40 8.79
C ILE A 110 -3.82 -1.50 9.03
#